data_AF-A0A8T1LB29-F1
#
_entry.id   AF-A0A8T1LB29-F1
#
_cell.length_a   1.000
_cell.length_b   1.000
_cell.length_c   1.000
_cell.angle_alpha   90.00
_cell.angle_beta   90.00
_cell.angle_gamma   90.00
#
_symmetry.space_group_name_H-M   'P 1'
#
loop_
_entity.id
_entity.type
_entity.pdbx_description
1 polymer ?
#
loop_
_entity_poly.entity_id
_entity_poly.type
_entity_poly.pdbx_seq_one_letter_code
_entity_poly.pdbx_strand_id
1 'polypeptide(L)' 'MDAREEMTPGQMRFVVRCYQFMDSKEARAAFGIHRTRELVGKCLGIAHSTVSTVVAAYKADSTTDFEPKPSQRGRRP' A
#
# COMPACT_ATOMS: atom_id res chain seq x y z
N MET A 1 9.05 -11.46 19.80
CA MET A 1 9.14 -11.51 18.32
C MET A 1 7.94 -10.76 17.79
N ASP A 2 8.16 -9.53 17.34
CA ASP A 2 7.09 -8.70 16.79
C ASP A 2 6.64 -9.30 15.47
N ALA A 3 5.51 -10.01 15.50
CA ALA A 3 4.77 -10.31 14.28
C ALA A 3 4.39 -8.96 13.68
N ARG A 4 5.22 -8.44 12.76
CA ARG A 4 4.83 -7.31 11.91
C ARG A 4 3.55 -7.78 11.23
N GLU A 5 2.42 -7.25 11.67
CA GLU A 5 1.13 -7.61 11.12
C GLU A 5 1.20 -7.33 9.62
N GLU A 6 1.23 -8.41 8.83
CA GLU A 6 1.31 -8.29 7.38
C GLU A 6 0.02 -7.66 6.91
N MET A 7 0.13 -6.62 6.07
CA MET A 7 -1.05 -5.96 5.51
C MET A 7 -1.89 -6.97 4.74
N THR A 8 -3.20 -6.93 4.95
CA THR A 8 -4.12 -7.71 4.12
C THR A 8 -4.05 -7.20 2.67
N PRO A 9 -4.37 -8.04 1.68
CA PRO A 9 -4.43 -7.60 0.29
C PRO A 9 -5.34 -6.39 0.06
N GLY A 10 -6.45 -6.30 0.80
CA GLY A 10 -7.35 -5.15 0.75
C GLY A 10 -6.68 -3.85 1.22
N GLN A 11 -5.90 -3.92 2.30
CA GLN A 11 -5.12 -2.77 2.78
C GLN A 11 -4.03 -2.38 1.77
N MET A 12 -3.33 -3.35 1.17
CA MET A 12 -2.33 -3.06 0.13
C MET A 12 -2.97 -2.37 -1.09
N ARG A 13 -4.12 -2.86 -1.57
CA ARG A 13 -4.91 -2.19 -2.63
C ARG A 13 -5.26 -0.76 -2.28
N PHE A 14 -5.65 -0.52 -1.03
CA PHE A 14 -6.02 0.81 -0.57
C PHE A 14 -4.82 1.75 -0.57
N VAL A 15 -3.66 1.32 -0.07
CA VAL A 15 -2.41 2.11 -0.12
C VAL A 15 -2.05 2.48 -1.55
N VAL A 16 -2.14 1.54 -2.51
CA VAL A 16 -1.82 1.82 -3.92
C VAL A 16 -2.78 2.87 -4.49
N ARG A 17 -4.08 2.78 -4.22
CA ARG A 17 -5.06 3.79 -4.66
C ARG A 17 -4.78 5.17 -4.08
N CYS A 18 -4.44 5.26 -2.79
CA CYS A 18 -4.03 6.52 -2.18
C CYS A 18 -2.77 7.09 -2.82
N TYR A 19 -1.78 6.24 -3.10
CA TYR A 19 -0.56 6.63 -3.80
C TYR A 19 -0.89 7.17 -5.20
N GLN A 20 -1.67 6.45 -6.02
CA GLN A 20 -2.03 6.89 -7.38
C GLN A 20 -2.75 8.24 -7.37
N PHE A 21 -3.71 8.42 -6.45
CA PHE A 21 -4.43 9.69 -6.30
C PHE A 21 -3.47 10.84 -6.00
N MET A 22 -2.60 10.69 -4.99
CA MET A 22 -1.65 11.72 -4.58
C MET A 22 -0.48 11.91 -5.56
N ASP A 23 -0.18 10.91 -6.38
CA ASP A 23 0.87 10.99 -7.41
C ASP A 23 0.36 11.59 -8.73
N SER A 24 -0.95 11.82 -8.87
CA SER A 24 -1.54 12.48 -10.04
C SER A 24 -0.99 13.90 -10.21
N LYS A 25 -0.93 14.38 -11.46
CA LYS A 25 -0.40 15.72 -11.78
C LYS A 25 -1.24 16.79 -11.11
N GLU A 26 -2.56 16.59 -11.12
CA GLU A 26 -3.56 17.47 -10.54
C GLU A 26 -3.38 17.58 -9.02
N ALA A 27 -3.26 16.45 -8.31
CA ALA A 27 -3.05 16.47 -6.86
C ALA A 27 -1.68 17.07 -6.49
N ARG A 28 -0.62 16.72 -7.25
CA ARG A 28 0.71 17.29 -7.03
C ARG A 28 0.73 18.80 -7.20
N ALA A 29 0.07 19.32 -8.22
CA ALA A 29 -0.03 20.76 -8.47
C ALA A 29 -0.92 21.46 -7.44
N ALA A 30 -2.10 20.90 -7.13
CA ALA A 30 -3.06 21.51 -6.23
C ALA A 30 -2.59 21.56 -4.77
N PHE A 31 -1.86 20.53 -4.31
CA PHE A 31 -1.47 20.37 -2.91
C PHE A 31 0.05 20.52 -2.68
N GLY A 32 0.84 20.85 -3.69
CA GLY A 32 2.30 20.99 -3.57
C GLY A 32 2.99 19.68 -3.13
N ILE A 33 2.54 18.53 -3.63
CA ILE A 33 3.02 17.22 -3.17
C ILE A 33 4.38 16.91 -3.81
N HIS A 34 5.44 16.92 -3.00
CA HIS A 34 6.78 16.53 -3.41
C HIS A 34 7.20 15.15 -2.90
N ARG A 35 6.55 14.64 -1.84
CA ARG A 35 6.88 13.36 -1.17
C ARG A 35 5.65 12.48 -0.99
N THR A 36 5.10 11.99 -2.11
CA THR A 36 3.84 11.20 -2.16
C THR A 36 3.81 10.04 -1.16
N ARG A 37 4.88 9.24 -1.07
CA ARG A 37 4.93 8.08 -0.15
C ARG A 37 4.90 8.49 1.32
N GLU A 38 5.57 9.58 1.67
CA GLU A 38 5.60 10.11 3.04
C GLU A 38 4.22 10.63 3.44
N LEU A 39 3.55 11.33 2.51
CA LEU A 39 2.20 11.85 2.71
C LEU A 39 1.18 10.72 2.87
N VAL A 40 1.22 9.69 2.02
CA VAL A 40 0.36 8.50 2.15
C VAL A 40 0.57 7.83 3.52
N GLY A 41 1.82 7.67 3.96
CA GLY A 41 2.13 7.11 5.29
C GLY A 41 1.52 7.94 6.42
N LYS A 42 1.67 9.27 6.37
CA LYS A 42 1.07 10.20 7.33
C LYS A 42 -0.46 10.14 7.34
N CYS A 43 -1.11 10.12 6.17
CA CYS A 43 -2.57 10.08 6.06
C CYS A 43 -3.17 8.76 6.55
N LEU A 44 -2.46 7.65 6.37
CA LEU A 44 -2.94 6.32 6.74
C LEU A 44 -2.44 5.85 8.12
N GLY A 45 -1.58 6.64 8.79
CA GLY A 45 -0.98 6.25 10.07
C GLY A 45 -0.04 5.06 9.97
N ILE A 46 0.58 4.83 8.81
CA ILE A 46 1.50 3.69 8.57
C ILE A 46 2.91 4.18 8.24
N ALA A 47 3.89 3.35 8.57
CA ALA A 47 5.29 3.68 8.32
C ALA A 47 5.58 3.91 6.83
N HIS A 48 6.39 4.93 6.51
CA HIS A 48 6.85 5.21 5.15
C HIS A 48 7.52 4.00 4.48
N SER A 49 8.24 3.18 5.26
CA SER A 49 8.85 1.93 4.76
C SER A 49 7.80 0.96 4.24
N THR A 50 6.65 0.85 4.92
CA THR A 50 5.55 -0.04 4.52
C THR A 50 4.92 0.44 3.22
N VAL A 51 4.66 1.75 3.09
CA VAL A 51 4.19 2.35 1.83
C VAL A 51 5.19 2.09 0.70
N SER A 52 6.49 2.25 0.96
CA SER A 52 7.53 2.03 -0.03
C SER A 52 7.55 0.59 -0.53
N THR A 53 7.43 -0.40 0.36
CA THR A 53 7.35 -1.82 -0.02
C THR A 53 6.13 -2.12 -0.88
N VAL A 54 4.94 -1.66 -0.48
CA VAL A 54 3.69 -1.90 -1.23
C VAL A 54 3.73 -1.24 -2.61
N VAL A 55 4.20 0.01 -2.68
CA VAL A 55 4.32 0.73 -3.96
C VAL A 55 5.41 0.11 -4.85
N ALA A 56 6.50 -0.43 -4.28
CA ALA A 56 7.51 -1.15 -5.05
C ALA A 56 6.93 -2.43 -5.68
N ALA A 57 6.18 -3.22 -4.91
CA ALA A 57 5.48 -4.39 -5.42
C ALA A 57 4.50 -4.02 -6.55
N TYR A 58 3.69 -2.98 -6.34
CA TYR A 58 2.80 -2.45 -7.38
C TYR A 58 3.55 -2.03 -8.65
N LYS A 59 4.70 -1.35 -8.54
CA LYS A 59 5.47 -0.90 -9.72
C LYS A 59 6.14 -2.05 -10.47
N ALA A 60 6.43 -3.17 -9.80
CA ALA A 60 7.03 -4.35 -10.43
C ALA A 60 6.02 -5.08 -11.31
N ASP A 61 4.81 -5.32 -10.79
CA ASP A 61 3.80 -6.15 -11.46
C ASP A 61 2.71 -5.32 -12.17
N SER A 62 2.69 -4.00 -11.94
CA SER A 62 1.67 -3.04 -12.42
C SER A 62 0.22 -3.39 -12.06
N THR A 63 0.02 -4.39 -11.20
CA THR A 63 -1.30 -4.88 -10.77
C THR A 63 -1.61 -4.49 -9.33
N THR A 64 -2.89 -4.25 -9.07
CA THR A 64 -3.42 -4.10 -7.70
C THR A 64 -4.01 -5.41 -7.16
N ASP A 65 -3.90 -6.51 -7.91
CA ASP A 65 -4.42 -7.81 -7.51
C ASP A 65 -3.43 -8.47 -6.55
N PHE A 66 -3.37 -7.91 -5.35
CA PHE A 66 -2.74 -8.59 -4.23
C PHE A 66 -3.57 -9.85 -3.95
N GLU A 67 -2.96 -11.01 -4.19
CA GLU A 67 -3.56 -12.31 -3.92
C GLU A 67 -3.69 -12.52 -2.40
N PRO A 68 -4.86 -12.92 -1.88
CA PRO A 68 -4.95 -13.39 -0.51
C PRO A 68 -4.06 -14.62 -0.33
N LYS A 69 -3.07 -14.52 0.56
CA LYS A 69 -2.37 -15.73 1.03
C LYS A 69 -3.44 -16.69 1.56
N PRO A 70 -3.56 -17.92 1.03
CA PRO A 70 -4.56 -18.87 1.51
C PRO A 70 -4.33 -19.11 3.00
N SER A 71 -5.33 -18.79 3.82
CA SER A 71 -5.25 -19.00 5.26
C SER A 71 -5.24 -20.51 5.53
N GLN A 72 -4.23 -21.01 6.24
CA GLN A 72 -4.18 -22.42 6.68
C GLN A 72 -5.31 -22.80 7.67
N ARG A 73 -6.13 -21.85 8.14
CA ARG A 73 -7.30 -22.16 8.97
C ARG A 73 -8.43 -22.69 8.10
N GLY A 74 -8.43 -24.00 7.87
CA GLY A 74 -9.56 -24.66 7.21
C GLY A 74 -9.34 -26.05 6.64
N ARG A 75 -8.12 -26.61 6.64
CA ARG A 75 -7.97 -28.05 6.37
C ARG A 75 -8.34 -28.84 7.63
N ARG A 76 -9.63 -29.10 7.82
CA ARG A 76 -10.05 -30.29 8.55
C ARG A 76 -9.95 -31.50 7.61
N PRO A 77 -9.38 -32.63 8.07
CA PRO A 77 -9.29 -33.87 7.30
C PRO A 77 -10.67 -34.46 7.01
#